data_AF-A0A940ZVD3-F1
#
_entry.id   AF-A0A940ZVD3-F1
#
_cell.length_a   1.000
_cell.length_b   1.000
_cell.length_c   1.000
_cell.angle_alpha   90.00
_cell.angle_beta   90.00
_cell.angle_gamma   90.00
#
_symmetry.space_group_name_H-M   'P 1'
#
loop_
_entity.id
_entity.type
_entity.pdbx_description
1 polymer ?
#
loop_
_entity_poly.entity_id
_entity_poly.type
_entity_poly.pdbx_seq_one_letter_code
_entity_poly.pdbx_strand_id
1 'polypeptide(L)'
;MRINNNIMAMNTQRQLGISNTNTAKSMSKLSSGQRINSAADDAAGLTISEKMRAQIRGLNQASRNAQDGISLIQTAEGALSETESILQRMRELAVQSASDTNQQYGHGKLTRRFNFGYQ
;
A
#
# COMPACT_ATOMS: atom_id res chain seq x y z
N MET A 1 34.94 40.59 50.37
CA MET A 1 33.71 39.89 49.89
C MET A 1 32.63 40.95 49.65
N ARG A 2 32.35 41.30 48.39
CA ARG A 2 31.38 42.37 48.07
C ARG A 2 29.95 41.80 48.10
N ILE A 3 29.07 42.42 48.88
CA ILE A 3 27.68 42.01 49.14
C ILE A 3 26.72 42.31 47.95
N ASN A 4 27.20 42.93 46.87
CA ASN A 4 26.33 43.38 45.77
C ASN A 4 25.93 42.29 44.76
N ASN A 5 26.66 41.18 44.66
CA ASN A 5 26.31 40.08 43.75
C ASN A 5 26.44 38.74 44.45
N ASN A 6 25.33 38.03 44.58
CA ASN A 6 25.31 36.67 45.11
C ASN A 6 25.68 35.68 44.00
N ILE A 7 26.99 35.54 43.76
CA ILE A 7 27.54 34.67 42.71
C ILE A 7 27.12 33.21 42.90
N MET A 8 26.98 32.75 44.15
CA MET A 8 26.51 31.40 44.46
C MET A 8 25.07 31.20 44.01
N ALA A 9 24.16 32.12 44.37
CA ALA A 9 22.77 32.06 43.93
C ALA A 9 22.64 32.16 42.40
N MET A 10 23.43 33.01 41.74
CA MET A 10 23.45 33.09 40.27
C MET A 10 23.92 31.79 39.62
N ASN A 11 24.91 31.11 40.20
CA ASN A 11 25.38 29.84 39.69
C ASN A 11 24.33 28.73 39.88
N THR A 12 23.70 28.67 41.06
CA THR A 12 22.59 27.75 41.34
C THR A 12 21.41 27.98 40.39
N GLN A 13 21.05 29.24 40.11
CA GLN A 13 19.98 29.57 39.16
C GLN A 13 20.32 29.13 37.73
N ARG A 14 21.58 29.30 37.28
CA ARG A 14 22.04 28.80 35.98
C ARG A 14 21.96 27.28 35.91
N GLN A 15 22.42 26.58 36.96
CA GLN A 15 22.37 25.12 37.03
C GLN A 15 20.93 24.59 37.08
N LEU A 16 20.03 25.27 37.79
CA LEU A 16 18.60 24.97 37.80
C LEU A 16 17.98 25.13 36.42
N GLY A 17 18.32 26.20 35.70
CA GLY A 17 17.89 26.41 34.31
C GLY A 17 18.31 25.25 33.41
N ILE A 18 19.58 24.83 33.48
CA ILE A 18 20.08 23.68 32.71
C ILE A 18 19.33 22.38 33.10
N SER A 19 19.14 22.12 34.39
CA SER A 19 18.42 20.95 34.87
C SER A 19 16.97 20.91 34.37
N ASN A 20 16.26 22.04 34.42
CA ASN A 20 14.89 22.15 33.90
C ASN A 20 14.83 21.86 32.40
N THR A 21 15.78 22.38 31.60
CA THR A 21 15.81 22.10 30.16
C THR A 21 16.06 20.62 29.85
N ASN A 22 16.94 19.95 30.62
CA ASN A 22 17.21 18.53 30.46
C ASN A 22 16.00 17.68 30.86
N THR A 23 15.32 18.01 31.95
CA THR A 23 14.08 17.34 32.37
C THR A 23 12.98 17.49 31.32
N ALA A 24 12.80 18.69 30.75
CA ALA A 24 11.84 18.93 29.68
C ALA A 24 12.15 18.10 28.43
N LYS A 25 13.43 18.00 28.03
CA LYS A 25 13.86 17.12 26.93
C LYS A 25 13.55 15.66 27.21
N SER A 26 13.89 15.15 28.39
CA SER A 26 13.60 13.77 28.80
C SER A 26 12.10 13.47 28.80
N MET A 27 11.28 14.41 29.29
CA MET A 27 9.81 14.29 29.25
C MET A 27 9.29 14.22 27.82
N SER A 28 9.84 15.03 26.89
CA SER A 28 9.45 14.98 25.48
C SER A 28 9.78 13.63 24.83
N LYS A 29 10.95 13.05 25.14
CA LYS A 29 11.38 11.72 24.65
C LYS A 29 10.46 10.64 25.18
N LEU A 30 10.15 10.68 26.47
CA LEU A 30 9.20 9.76 27.09
C LEU A 30 7.81 9.86 26.45
N SER A 31 7.28 11.08 26.26
CA SER A 31 5.96 11.29 25.66
C SER A 31 5.87 10.82 24.21
N SER A 32 6.93 11.02 23.43
CA SER A 32 7.00 10.58 22.02
C SER A 32 7.32 9.09 21.84
N GLY A 33 7.88 8.44 22.86
CA GLY A 33 8.49 7.11 22.76
C GLY A 33 9.71 7.04 21.85
N GLN A 34 10.19 8.16 21.31
CA GLN A 34 11.31 8.21 20.36
C GLN A 34 12.59 8.68 21.05
N ARG A 35 13.70 8.04 20.71
CA ARG A 35 15.02 8.39 21.26
C ARG A 35 15.55 9.70 20.69
N ILE A 36 15.20 10.01 19.44
CA ILE A 36 15.63 11.21 18.69
C ILE A 36 14.36 11.97 18.31
N ASN A 37 14.11 13.09 18.99
CA ASN A 37 12.91 13.91 18.78
C ASN A 37 13.17 15.16 17.96
N SER A 38 14.43 15.57 17.83
CA SER A 38 14.81 16.80 17.15
C SER A 38 16.11 16.59 16.38
N ALA A 39 16.26 17.28 15.25
CA ALA A 39 17.49 17.32 14.47
C ALA A 39 18.66 17.89 15.29
N ALA A 40 18.37 18.66 16.36
CA ALA A 40 19.37 19.18 17.28
C ALA A 40 20.02 18.10 18.19
N ASP A 41 19.35 16.97 18.41
CA ASP A 41 19.88 15.87 19.23
C ASP A 41 20.75 14.92 18.39
N ASP A 42 20.31 14.57 17.17
CA ASP A 42 21.07 13.76 16.20
C ASP A 42 20.48 13.93 14.79
N ALA A 43 21.07 14.85 14.00
CA ALA A 43 20.63 15.12 12.64
C ALA A 43 20.81 13.92 11.70
N ALA A 44 21.87 13.14 11.86
CA ALA A 44 22.16 11.98 11.03
C ALA A 44 21.20 10.83 11.34
N GLY A 45 21.01 10.52 12.63
CA GLY A 45 20.08 9.49 13.09
C GLY A 45 18.62 9.81 12.74
N LEU A 46 18.21 11.08 12.83
CA LEU A 46 16.87 11.51 12.40
C LEU A 46 16.70 11.35 10.88
N THR A 47 17.69 11.78 10.08
CA THR A 47 17.62 11.68 8.61
C THR A 47 17.54 10.21 8.15
N ILE A 48 18.33 9.32 8.74
CA ILE A 48 18.28 7.88 8.44
C ILE A 48 16.90 7.32 8.83
N SER A 49 16.39 7.68 10.00
CA SER A 49 15.08 7.22 10.49
C SER A 49 13.95 7.69 9.56
N GLU A 50 13.98 8.93 9.09
CA GLU A 50 13.00 9.44 8.13
C GLU A 50 13.13 8.80 6.75
N LYS A 51 14.36 8.53 6.28
CA LYS A 51 14.59 7.76 5.05
C LYS A 51 13.99 6.35 5.17
N MET A 52 14.20 5.66 6.28
CA MET A 52 13.61 4.35 6.53
C MET A 52 12.08 4.42 6.60
N ARG A 53 11.50 5.42 7.29
CA ARG A 53 10.05 5.64 7.31
C ARG A 53 9.49 5.88 5.92
N ALA A 54 10.18 6.66 5.08
CA ALA A 54 9.79 6.89 3.70
C ALA A 54 9.85 5.59 2.87
N GLN A 55 10.91 4.79 3.03
CA GLN A 55 11.02 3.48 2.38
C GLN A 55 9.90 2.54 2.81
N ILE A 56 9.58 2.45 4.11
CA ILE A 56 8.47 1.63 4.62
C ILE A 56 7.15 2.07 3.99
N ARG A 57 6.87 3.37 3.91
CA ARG A 57 5.67 3.89 3.23
C ARG A 57 5.65 3.51 1.74
N GLY A 58 6.79 3.61 1.06
CA GLY A 58 6.95 3.21 -0.34
C GLY A 58 6.69 1.72 -0.55
N LEU A 59 7.28 0.86 0.30
CA LEU A 59 7.09 -0.59 0.26
C LEU A 59 5.64 -0.99 0.56
N ASN A 60 4.99 -0.32 1.51
CA ASN A 60 3.58 -0.55 1.81
C ASN A 60 2.68 -0.21 0.61
N GLN A 61 2.98 0.88 -0.11
CA GLN A 61 2.25 1.21 -1.33
C GLN A 61 2.55 0.22 -2.45
N ALA A 62 3.81 -0.18 -2.63
CA ALA A 62 4.19 -1.18 -3.62
C ALA A 62 3.50 -2.53 -3.36
N SER A 63 3.37 -2.94 -2.10
CA SER A 63 2.63 -4.14 -1.69
C SER A 63 1.15 -4.07 -2.07
N ARG A 64 0.49 -2.93 -1.79
CA ARG A 64 -0.89 -2.69 -2.24
C ARG A 64 -1.01 -2.73 -3.76
N ASN A 65 -0.14 -2.04 -4.49
CA ASN A 65 -0.15 -2.05 -5.95
C ASN A 65 0.05 -3.46 -6.52
N ALA A 66 0.90 -4.29 -5.89
CA ALA A 66 1.09 -5.68 -6.28
C ALA A 66 -0.17 -6.53 -6.04
N GLN A 67 -0.85 -6.32 -4.91
CA GLN A 67 -2.13 -6.98 -4.61
C GLN A 67 -3.22 -6.58 -5.61
N ASP A 68 -3.33 -5.29 -5.95
CA ASP A 68 -4.27 -4.80 -6.96
C ASP A 68 -3.96 -5.41 -8.34
N GLY A 69 -2.67 -5.52 -8.69
CA GLY A 69 -2.22 -6.20 -9.92
C GLY A 69 -2.61 -7.68 -9.95
N ILE A 70 -2.47 -8.38 -8.82
CA ILE A 70 -2.90 -9.79 -8.69
C ILE A 70 -4.42 -9.89 -8.87
N SER A 71 -5.21 -9.03 -8.23
CA SER A 71 -6.68 -9.02 -8.37
C SER A 71 -7.13 -8.74 -9.80
N LEU A 72 -6.41 -7.86 -10.52
CA LEU A 72 -6.67 -7.60 -11.94
C LEU A 72 -6.37 -8.83 -12.80
N ILE A 73 -5.23 -9.50 -12.56
CA ILE A 73 -4.87 -10.73 -13.27
C ILE A 73 -5.89 -11.83 -13.00
N GLN A 74 -6.33 -12.02 -11.76
CA GLN A 74 -7.36 -13.02 -11.42
C GLN A 74 -8.69 -12.75 -12.14
N THR A 75 -9.07 -11.47 -12.26
CA THR A 75 -10.27 -11.08 -13.02
C THR A 75 -10.10 -11.39 -14.50
N ALA A 76 -8.91 -11.11 -15.05
CA ALA A 76 -8.59 -11.45 -16.44
C ALA A 76 -8.57 -12.97 -16.69
N GLU A 77 -8.00 -13.76 -15.77
CA GLU A 77 -8.01 -15.24 -15.81
C GLU A 77 -9.44 -15.80 -15.79
N GLY A 78 -10.31 -15.26 -14.92
CA GLY A 78 -11.73 -15.62 -14.90
C GLY A 78 -12.44 -15.32 -16.22
N ALA A 79 -12.21 -14.13 -16.78
CA ALA A 79 -12.76 -13.77 -18.09
C ALA A 79 -12.22 -14.66 -19.22
N LEU A 80 -10.93 -15.00 -19.19
CA LEU A 80 -10.33 -15.88 -20.19
C LEU A 80 -10.87 -17.31 -20.11
N SER A 81 -11.11 -17.83 -18.90
CA SER A 81 -11.76 -19.13 -18.70
C SER A 81 -13.16 -19.18 -19.32
N GLU A 82 -13.92 -18.10 -19.21
CA GLU A 82 -15.22 -17.97 -19.88
C GLU A 82 -15.05 -17.95 -21.41
N THR A 83 -14.09 -17.19 -21.94
CA THR A 83 -13.82 -17.17 -23.39
C THR A 83 -13.38 -18.53 -23.92
N GLU A 84 -12.59 -19.29 -23.16
CA GLU A 84 -12.19 -20.65 -23.52
C GLU A 84 -13.41 -21.57 -23.61
N SER A 85 -14.30 -21.52 -22.61
CA SER A 85 -15.54 -22.28 -22.57
C SER A 85 -16.44 -21.95 -23.78
N ILE A 86 -16.56 -20.68 -24.13
CA ILE A 86 -17.29 -20.22 -25.32
C ILE A 86 -16.65 -20.76 -26.59
N LEU A 87 -15.32 -20.70 -26.72
CA LEU A 87 -14.59 -21.21 -27.89
C LEU A 87 -14.75 -22.73 -28.05
N GLN A 88 -14.70 -23.48 -26.95
CA GLN A 88 -14.97 -24.92 -26.96
C GLN A 88 -16.41 -25.19 -27.45
N ARG A 89 -17.39 -24.45 -26.92
CA ARG A 89 -18.79 -24.56 -27.35
C ARG A 89 -19.01 -24.18 -28.81
N MET A 90 -18.35 -23.12 -29.30
CA MET A 90 -18.40 -22.74 -30.71
C MET A 90 -17.83 -23.83 -31.62
N ARG A 91 -16.74 -24.50 -31.19
CA ARG A 91 -16.16 -25.64 -31.92
C ARG A 91 -17.13 -26.81 -31.98
N GLU A 92 -17.77 -27.17 -30.87
CA GLU A 92 -18.81 -28.20 -30.85
C GLU A 92 -19.95 -27.87 -31.80
N LEU A 93 -20.45 -26.63 -31.78
CA LEU A 93 -21.52 -26.17 -32.66
C LEU A 93 -21.11 -26.19 -34.14
N ALA A 94 -19.85 -25.84 -34.44
CA ALA A 94 -19.33 -25.89 -35.80
C ALA A 94 -19.25 -27.33 -36.33
N VAL A 95 -18.73 -28.27 -35.52
CA VAL A 95 -18.70 -29.70 -35.87
C VAL A 95 -20.12 -30.24 -36.01
N GLN A 96 -21.01 -29.89 -35.06
CA GLN A 96 -22.42 -30.27 -35.14
C GLN A 96 -23.04 -29.74 -36.44
N SER A 97 -22.81 -28.48 -36.82
CA SER A 97 -23.34 -27.91 -38.07
C SER A 97 -22.77 -28.54 -39.35
N ALA A 98 -21.54 -29.06 -39.30
CA ALA A 98 -20.91 -29.74 -40.42
C ALA A 98 -21.35 -31.22 -40.54
N SER A 99 -21.71 -31.85 -39.42
CA SER A 99 -22.20 -33.23 -39.38
C SER A 99 -23.73 -33.34 -39.55
N ASP A 100 -24.50 -32.33 -39.13
CA ASP A 100 -25.96 -32.29 -39.27
C ASP A 100 -26.33 -31.79 -40.68
N THR A 101 -26.69 -32.73 -41.55
CA THR A 101 -27.39 -32.54 -42.83
C THR A 101 -28.83 -32.03 -42.64
N ASN A 102 -29.07 -31.15 -41.66
CA ASN A 102 -30.40 -30.71 -41.26
C ASN A 102 -30.94 -29.62 -42.20
N GLN A 103 -31.55 -30.10 -43.29
CA GLN A 103 -32.58 -29.44 -44.13
C GLN A 103 -33.02 -28.07 -43.61
N GLN A 104 -32.59 -27.00 -44.29
CA GLN A 104 -33.16 -25.65 -44.51
C GLN A 104 -33.90 -24.87 -43.37
N TYR A 105 -34.46 -25.53 -42.35
CA TYR A 105 -35.14 -24.98 -41.17
C TYR A 105 -34.23 -24.89 -39.91
N GLY A 106 -33.04 -25.50 -39.90
CA GLY A 106 -32.14 -25.54 -38.73
C GLY A 106 -31.19 -24.34 -38.57
N HIS A 107 -30.81 -23.68 -39.66
CA HIS A 107 -29.79 -22.62 -39.64
C HIS A 107 -30.19 -21.41 -38.78
N GLY A 108 -31.47 -21.00 -38.79
CA GLY A 108 -31.95 -19.84 -38.02
C GLY A 108 -31.90 -20.02 -36.49
N LYS A 109 -31.94 -21.25 -35.98
CA LYS A 109 -31.88 -21.52 -34.52
C LYS A 109 -30.46 -21.57 -33.99
N LEU A 110 -29.49 -22.03 -34.80
CA LEU A 110 -28.08 -22.09 -34.44
C LEU A 110 -27.41 -20.70 -34.48
N THR A 111 -27.71 -19.89 -35.48
CA THR A 111 -27.24 -18.48 -35.54
C THR A 111 -27.81 -17.68 -34.36
N ARG A 112 -29.05 -17.95 -33.96
CA ARG A 112 -29.67 -17.34 -32.79
C ARG A 112 -29.00 -17.80 -31.49
N ARG A 113 -28.60 -19.06 -31.34
CA ARG A 113 -27.80 -19.51 -30.18
C ARG A 113 -26.39 -18.90 -30.13
N PHE A 114 -25.76 -18.66 -31.28
CA PHE A 114 -24.49 -17.94 -31.36
C PHE A 114 -24.61 -16.50 -30.84
N ASN A 115 -25.75 -15.85 -31.08
CA ASN A 115 -25.99 -14.45 -30.71
C ASN A 115 -26.61 -14.27 -29.31
N PHE A 116 -27.19 -15.32 -28.72
CA PHE A 116 -27.84 -15.29 -27.41
C PHE A 116 -27.01 -15.89 -26.26
N GLY A 117 -25.77 -16.35 -26.51
CA GLY A 117 -24.84 -16.77 -25.45
C GLY A 117 -24.25 -15.63 -24.61
N TYR A 118 -24.79 -14.41 -24.71
CA TYR A 118 -24.35 -13.19 -24.00
C TYR A 118 -25.32 -12.80 -22.86
N GLN A 119 -25.90 -13.76 -22.15
CA GLN A 119 -26.63 -13.52 -20.89
C GLN A 119 -26.28 -14.58 -19.87
#